data_AF-A4K951-F1
#
_entry.id   AF-A4K951-F1
#
_cell.length_a   1.000
_cell.length_b   1.000
_cell.length_c   1.000
_cell.angle_alpha   90.00
_cell.angle_beta   90.00
_cell.angle_gamma   90.00
#
_symmetry.space_group_name_H-M   'P 1'
#
loop_
_entity.id
_entity.type
_entity.pdbx_description
1 polymer ?
#
loop_
_entity_poly.entity_id
_entity_poly.type
_entity_poly.pdbx_seq_one_letter_code
_entity_poly.pdbx_strand_id
1 'polypeptide(L)'
;PSTIYKLSFILFVHAIVLLAVNPTSKSQSLSCWLVEDVPATESTPRVIRQTPVLVQFTDASGLTHSSLVTTEPGTLLFYVFDPSGNLSPEFTACEITHHLPQEVFLNWTRSLTEEQVSPPALGRTWYTLAAKNHLDGRAVSLVLGPLGDKKDHFAASLAVSSASMVQHAQLGKPLSLSCGMWR
;
A
#
# COMPACT_ATOMS: atom_id res chain seq x y z
N PRO A 1 42.66 23.05 -37.82
CA PRO A 1 41.58 23.72 -37.05
C PRO A 1 40.21 22.98 -36.95
N SER A 2 40.15 21.64 -37.15
CA SER A 2 38.86 20.89 -37.19
C SER A 2 38.78 19.67 -36.27
N THR A 3 39.80 19.40 -35.45
CA THR A 3 39.84 18.24 -34.53
C THR A 3 39.39 18.57 -33.11
N ILE A 4 39.60 19.80 -32.63
CA ILE A 4 39.24 20.23 -31.27
C ILE A 4 37.72 20.29 -31.07
N TYR A 5 36.98 20.82 -32.06
CA TYR A 5 35.51 20.91 -31.99
C TYR A 5 34.83 19.54 -32.00
N LYS A 6 35.41 18.55 -32.69
CA LYS A 6 34.87 17.18 -32.75
C LYS A 6 35.04 16.45 -31.41
N LEU A 7 36.17 16.63 -30.74
CA LEU A 7 36.41 16.06 -29.42
C LEU A 7 35.51 16.69 -28.34
N SER A 8 35.30 18.01 -28.42
CA SER A 8 34.41 18.72 -27.51
C SER A 8 32.95 18.26 -27.65
N PHE A 9 32.48 18.04 -28.87
CA PHE A 9 31.11 17.55 -29.11
C PHE A 9 30.90 16.12 -28.59
N ILE A 10 31.89 15.23 -28.78
CA ILE A 10 31.82 13.85 -28.28
C ILE A 10 31.80 13.81 -26.75
N LEU A 11 32.63 14.63 -26.08
CA LEU A 11 32.64 14.75 -24.62
C LEU A 11 31.32 15.31 -24.08
N PHE A 12 30.74 16.29 -24.76
CA PHE A 12 29.46 16.89 -24.36
C PHE A 12 28.29 15.92 -24.49
N VAL A 13 28.24 15.14 -25.58
CA VAL A 13 27.22 14.10 -25.78
C VAL A 13 27.40 12.96 -24.77
N HIS A 14 28.64 12.52 -24.48
CA HIS A 14 28.88 11.52 -23.44
C HIS A 14 28.50 12.02 -22.04
N ALA A 15 28.77 13.29 -21.71
CA ALA A 15 28.37 13.88 -20.44
C ALA A 15 26.84 13.95 -20.28
N ILE A 16 26.11 14.29 -21.35
CA ILE A 16 24.63 14.29 -21.35
C ILE A 16 24.08 12.88 -21.18
N VAL A 17 24.66 11.88 -21.86
CA VAL A 17 24.26 10.48 -21.70
C VAL A 17 24.55 9.96 -20.30
N LEU A 18 25.70 10.29 -19.71
CA LEU A 18 26.04 9.90 -18.34
C LEU A 18 25.16 10.60 -17.28
N LEU A 19 24.73 11.84 -17.53
CA LEU A 19 23.79 12.57 -16.67
C LEU A 19 22.34 12.09 -16.82
N ALA A 20 21.96 11.52 -17.97
CA ALA A 20 20.62 11.01 -18.24
C ALA A 20 20.38 9.56 -17.76
N VAL A 21 21.44 8.82 -17.39
CA VAL A 21 21.36 7.36 -17.09
C VAL A 21 21.22 7.03 -15.60
N ASN A 22 21.17 8.01 -14.70
CA ASN A 22 20.79 7.75 -13.31
C ASN A 22 19.45 8.40 -12.98
N PRO A 23 18.30 7.81 -13.38
CA PRO A 23 17.16 7.90 -12.51
C PRO A 23 17.60 7.22 -11.21
N THR A 24 17.85 8.01 -10.17
CA THR A 24 17.80 7.47 -8.82
C THR A 24 16.46 6.75 -8.75
N SER A 25 16.49 5.41 -8.73
CA SER A 25 15.29 4.62 -8.57
C SER A 25 14.82 4.96 -7.16
N LYS A 26 13.99 6.00 -7.05
CA LYS A 26 13.27 6.30 -5.82
C LYS A 26 12.52 5.01 -5.53
N SER A 27 12.99 4.28 -4.53
CA SER A 27 12.25 3.14 -4.00
C SER A 27 10.86 3.67 -3.68
N GLN A 28 9.87 3.25 -4.47
CA GLN A 28 8.50 3.69 -4.33
C GLN A 28 7.99 3.01 -3.06
N SER A 29 7.98 3.75 -1.96
CA SER A 29 7.48 3.28 -0.68
C SER A 29 6.40 4.20 -0.18
N LEU A 30 5.48 3.64 0.59
CA LEU A 30 4.37 4.34 1.21
C LEU A 30 4.57 4.33 2.73
N SER A 31 4.59 5.52 3.33
CA SER A 31 4.71 5.66 4.79
C SER A 31 3.32 5.52 5.42
N CYS A 32 3.20 4.58 6.35
CA CYS A 32 1.95 4.22 7.02
C CYS A 32 2.13 4.18 8.54
N TRP A 33 1.01 4.20 9.26
CA TRP A 33 0.98 3.95 10.69
C TRP A 33 0.22 2.66 10.98
N LEU A 34 0.87 1.70 11.63
CA LEU A 34 0.18 0.56 12.24
C LEU A 34 -0.50 1.05 13.52
N VAL A 35 -1.82 1.08 13.50
CA VAL A 35 -2.66 1.52 14.62
C VAL A 35 -3.21 0.29 15.33
N GLU A 36 -2.90 0.19 16.61
CA GLU A 36 -3.29 -0.92 17.46
C GLU A 36 -4.00 -0.40 18.71
N ASP A 37 -5.13 -1.00 19.01
CA ASP A 37 -5.80 -0.80 20.28
C ASP A 37 -5.19 -1.73 21.32
N VAL A 38 -4.41 -1.17 22.24
CA VAL A 38 -3.82 -1.92 23.34
C VAL A 38 -4.86 -1.96 24.47
N PRO A 39 -5.44 -3.15 24.76
CA PRO A 39 -6.45 -3.26 25.79
C PRO A 39 -5.88 -2.86 27.16
N ALA A 40 -6.76 -2.36 28.03
CA ALA A 40 -6.36 -2.06 29.40
C ALA A 40 -5.91 -3.35 30.10
N THR A 41 -4.87 -3.25 30.92
CA THR A 41 -4.52 -4.29 31.89
C THR A 41 -4.84 -3.77 33.29
N GLU A 42 -4.79 -4.62 34.32
CA GLU A 42 -5.03 -4.20 35.71
C GLU A 42 -4.17 -3.00 36.14
N SER A 43 -3.02 -2.79 35.48
CA SER A 43 -2.05 -1.73 35.79
C SER A 43 -1.91 -0.65 34.71
N THR A 44 -2.59 -0.76 33.57
CA THR A 44 -2.45 0.20 32.46
C THR A 44 -3.79 0.57 31.83
N PRO A 45 -4.05 1.86 31.58
CA PRO A 45 -5.23 2.25 30.82
C PRO A 45 -5.16 1.73 29.38
N ARG A 46 -6.31 1.67 28.71
CA ARG A 46 -6.40 1.40 27.27
C ARG A 46 -5.69 2.53 26.50
N VAL A 47 -4.82 2.17 25.57
CA VAL A 47 -4.01 3.13 24.79
C VAL A 47 -4.01 2.75 23.32
N ILE A 48 -4.07 3.75 22.44
CA ILE A 48 -3.84 3.56 21.02
C ILE A 48 -2.33 3.63 20.77
N ARG A 49 -1.75 2.52 20.30
CA ARG A 49 -0.35 2.47 19.86
C ARG A 49 -0.28 2.76 18.37
N GLN A 50 0.63 3.64 17.98
CA GLN A 50 0.93 3.93 16.58
C GLN A 50 2.39 3.57 16.31
N THR A 51 2.63 2.62 15.41
CA THR A 51 3.98 2.19 15.03
C THR A 51 4.22 2.56 13.57
N PRO A 52 5.31 3.26 13.24
CA PRO A 52 5.60 3.62 11.86
C PRO A 52 5.86 2.36 11.03
N VAL A 53 5.28 2.30 9.84
CA VAL A 53 5.46 1.21 8.88
C VAL A 53 5.83 1.79 7.53
N LEU A 54 6.90 1.29 6.94
CA LEU A 54 7.24 1.56 5.56
C LEU A 54 6.71 0.41 4.70
N VAL A 55 5.80 0.70 3.78
CA VAL A 55 5.28 -0.25 2.81
C VAL A 55 6.14 -0.17 1.55
N GLN A 56 6.79 -1.27 1.21
CA GLN A 56 7.61 -1.45 0.02
C GLN A 56 6.83 -2.29 -1.00
N PHE A 57 6.61 -1.76 -2.20
CA PHE A 57 5.94 -2.51 -3.25
C PHE A 57 6.89 -3.55 -3.84
N THR A 58 6.39 -4.79 -4.00
CA THR A 58 7.13 -5.91 -4.58
C THR A 58 6.41 -6.50 -5.78
N ASP A 59 7.11 -7.34 -6.55
CA ASP A 59 6.49 -8.16 -7.58
C ASP A 59 5.92 -9.47 -7.01
N ALA A 60 5.27 -10.25 -7.89
CA ALA A 60 4.63 -11.52 -7.54
C ALA A 60 5.62 -12.59 -7.04
N SER A 61 6.91 -12.44 -7.35
CA SER A 61 7.95 -13.36 -6.90
C SER A 61 8.45 -13.06 -5.49
N GLY A 62 7.97 -11.97 -4.87
CA GLY A 62 8.46 -11.50 -3.57
C GLY A 62 9.93 -11.10 -3.61
N LEU A 63 10.51 -10.98 -4.81
CA LEU A 63 11.85 -10.48 -5.00
C LEU A 63 11.77 -8.96 -5.00
N THR A 64 12.29 -8.36 -3.95
CA THR A 64 12.64 -6.94 -4.01
C THR A 64 13.77 -6.77 -5.03
N HIS A 65 13.62 -5.84 -5.95
CA HIS A 65 14.79 -5.21 -6.55
C HIS A 65 15.60 -4.62 -5.39
N SER A 66 16.68 -5.31 -5.04
CA SER A 66 17.59 -5.09 -3.92
C SER A 66 18.08 -3.63 -3.88
N SER A 67 17.27 -2.75 -3.33
CA SER A 67 17.71 -1.50 -2.77
C SER A 67 17.72 -1.71 -1.26
N LEU A 68 18.87 -1.51 -0.63
CA LEU A 68 18.97 -1.49 0.83
C LEU A 68 17.96 -0.46 1.34
N VAL A 69 16.83 -0.92 1.87
CA VAL A 69 15.86 -0.04 2.50
C VAL A 69 16.41 0.23 3.90
N THR A 70 17.08 1.36 4.05
CA THR A 70 17.46 1.86 5.38
C THR A 70 16.23 2.45 6.02
N THR A 71 15.62 1.71 6.95
CA THR A 71 14.54 2.23 7.79
C THR A 71 15.12 2.86 9.05
N GLU A 72 14.44 3.88 9.57
CA GLU A 72 14.75 4.39 10.90
C GLU A 72 14.52 3.30 11.97
N PRO A 73 15.28 3.31 13.08
CA PRO A 73 15.08 2.38 14.18
C PRO A 73 13.63 2.45 14.72
N GLY A 74 12.96 1.30 14.80
CA GLY A 74 11.58 1.20 15.28
C GLY A 74 10.50 1.26 14.20
N THR A 75 10.87 1.50 12.94
CA THR A 75 9.95 1.42 11.79
C THR A 75 9.86 -0.03 11.29
N LEU A 76 8.63 -0.55 11.18
CA LEU A 76 8.38 -1.84 10.56
C LEU A 76 8.48 -1.73 9.04
N LEU A 77 8.87 -2.80 8.38
CA LEU A 77 8.94 -2.88 6.93
C LEU A 77 7.96 -3.93 6.43
N PHE A 78 7.00 -3.52 5.60
CA PHE A 78 6.01 -4.41 5.00
C PHE A 78 6.27 -4.49 3.49
N TYR A 79 6.41 -5.70 2.97
CA TYR A 79 6.53 -5.96 1.54
C TYR A 79 5.16 -6.31 0.99
N VAL A 80 4.62 -5.48 0.09
CA VAL A 80 3.26 -5.63 -0.42
C VAL A 80 3.29 -5.84 -1.92
N PHE A 81 2.77 -6.99 -2.35
CA PHE A 81 2.42 -7.25 -3.75
C PHE A 81 0.99 -6.78 -4.03
N ASP A 82 0.83 -5.83 -4.95
CA ASP A 82 -0.47 -5.42 -5.48
C ASP A 82 -0.53 -5.71 -6.98
N PRO A 83 -1.28 -6.75 -7.42
CA PRO A 83 -1.33 -7.12 -8.83
C PRO A 83 -1.97 -6.03 -9.71
N SER A 84 -2.77 -5.13 -9.14
CA SER A 84 -3.43 -4.07 -9.90
C SER A 84 -2.53 -2.85 -10.15
N GLY A 85 -1.51 -2.64 -9.32
CA GLY A 85 -0.69 -1.44 -9.31
C GLY A 85 -1.44 -0.15 -8.92
N ASN A 86 -2.65 -0.25 -8.36
CA ASN A 86 -3.44 0.91 -7.96
C ASN A 86 -3.04 1.46 -6.58
N LEU A 87 -2.39 0.65 -5.74
CA LEU A 87 -1.72 1.13 -4.53
C LEU A 87 -0.41 1.82 -4.93
N SER A 88 -0.30 3.11 -4.60
CA SER A 88 0.75 4.00 -5.12
C SER A 88 1.47 4.74 -3.99
N PRO A 89 2.77 5.05 -4.14
CA PRO A 89 3.49 5.93 -3.21
C PRO A 89 2.94 7.37 -3.17
N GLU A 90 2.04 7.73 -4.10
CA GLU A 90 1.38 9.04 -4.12
C GLU A 90 0.34 9.23 -3.00
N PHE A 91 -0.08 8.16 -2.33
CA PHE A 91 -0.95 8.29 -1.17
C PHE A 91 -0.19 9.00 -0.03
N THR A 92 -0.80 10.04 0.51
CA THR A 92 -0.15 10.94 1.49
C THR A 92 -0.50 10.61 2.93
N ALA A 93 -1.61 9.90 3.15
CA ALA A 93 -2.00 9.37 4.44
C ALA A 93 -2.27 7.87 4.29
N CYS A 94 -1.72 7.08 5.20
CA CYS A 94 -1.89 5.64 5.21
C CYS A 94 -1.95 5.13 6.66
N GLU A 95 -2.94 4.27 6.91
CA GLU A 95 -3.14 3.58 8.17
C GLU A 95 -3.23 2.08 7.91
N ILE A 96 -2.60 1.30 8.77
CA ILE A 96 -2.66 -0.15 8.78
C ILE A 96 -3.25 -0.58 10.12
N THR A 97 -4.15 -1.55 10.12
CA THR A 97 -4.72 -2.14 11.33
C THR A 97 -4.75 -3.65 11.22
N HIS A 98 -4.76 -4.36 12.35
CA HIS A 98 -4.96 -5.81 12.34
C HIS A 98 -6.35 -6.14 11.83
N HIS A 99 -6.42 -7.10 10.91
CA HIS A 99 -7.68 -7.60 10.38
C HIS A 99 -7.92 -9.01 10.92
N LEU A 100 -9.09 -9.23 11.50
CA LEU A 100 -9.59 -10.56 11.80
C LEU A 100 -10.72 -10.86 10.80
N PRO A 101 -10.48 -11.71 9.78
CA PRO A 101 -11.53 -12.11 8.86
C PRO A 101 -12.69 -12.75 9.62
N GLN A 102 -13.90 -12.21 9.41
CA GLN A 102 -15.13 -12.69 10.02
C GLN A 102 -16.24 -12.77 8.98
N GLU A 103 -17.20 -13.66 9.21
CA GLU A 103 -18.42 -13.67 8.41
C GLU A 103 -19.24 -12.39 8.61
N VAL A 104 -19.98 -12.00 7.58
CA VAL A 104 -20.85 -10.83 7.62
C VAL A 104 -22.20 -11.24 8.21
N PHE A 105 -22.65 -10.54 9.25
CA PHE A 105 -23.91 -10.81 9.97
C PHE A 105 -25.19 -10.49 9.18
N LEU A 106 -25.09 -10.09 7.92
CA LEU A 106 -26.23 -9.73 7.09
C LEU A 106 -26.84 -10.97 6.44
N ASN A 107 -28.16 -11.15 6.58
CA ASN A 107 -28.82 -12.36 6.09
C ASN A 107 -28.65 -12.58 4.57
N TRP A 108 -28.63 -11.51 3.79
CA TRP A 108 -28.51 -11.61 2.33
C TRP A 108 -27.09 -12.01 1.87
N THR A 109 -26.07 -11.92 2.74
CA THR A 109 -24.70 -12.36 2.45
C THR A 109 -24.43 -13.80 2.90
N ARG A 110 -25.38 -14.48 3.53
CA ARG A 110 -25.16 -15.81 4.13
C ARG A 110 -24.68 -16.85 3.13
N SER A 111 -25.10 -16.76 1.86
CA SER A 111 -24.66 -17.68 0.80
C SER A 111 -23.16 -17.56 0.46
N LEU A 112 -22.47 -16.52 0.95
CA LEU A 112 -21.02 -16.35 0.77
C LEU A 112 -20.21 -17.22 1.76
N THR A 113 -20.82 -17.72 2.84
CA THR A 113 -20.16 -18.48 3.91
C THR A 113 -21.01 -19.69 4.37
N GLU A 114 -21.63 -20.42 3.43
CA GLU A 114 -22.51 -21.56 3.75
C GLU A 114 -21.82 -22.69 4.51
N GLU A 115 -20.51 -22.85 4.29
CA GLU A 115 -19.69 -23.90 4.91
C GLU A 115 -19.63 -23.77 6.44
N GLN A 116 -19.95 -22.59 7.01
CA GLN A 116 -19.95 -22.31 8.46
C GLN A 116 -18.65 -22.70 9.18
N VAL A 117 -17.55 -22.77 8.43
CA VAL A 117 -16.21 -23.09 8.92
C VAL A 117 -15.23 -22.08 8.33
N SER A 118 -14.31 -21.58 9.15
CA SER A 118 -13.27 -20.68 8.69
C SER A 118 -12.30 -21.41 7.73
N PRO A 119 -12.05 -20.88 6.52
CA PRO A 119 -11.08 -21.46 5.61
C PRO A 119 -9.69 -21.59 6.26
N PRO A 120 -8.96 -22.71 6.07
CA PRO A 120 -7.64 -22.91 6.66
C PRO A 120 -6.62 -21.82 6.32
N ALA A 121 -6.76 -21.20 5.13
CA ALA A 121 -5.91 -20.10 4.68
C ALA A 121 -5.99 -18.85 5.59
N LEU A 122 -7.05 -18.71 6.41
CA LEU A 122 -7.23 -17.57 7.31
C LEU A 122 -6.48 -17.72 8.65
N GLY A 123 -5.80 -18.84 8.90
CA GLY A 123 -5.11 -19.12 10.17
C GLY A 123 -3.82 -18.31 10.43
N ARG A 124 -3.53 -17.29 9.60
CA ARG A 124 -2.34 -16.43 9.68
C ARG A 124 -2.75 -14.97 9.89
N THR A 125 -1.79 -14.09 10.16
CA THR A 125 -2.08 -12.67 10.38
C THR A 125 -2.53 -11.97 9.10
N TRP A 126 -3.60 -11.19 9.20
CA TRP A 126 -4.12 -10.32 8.14
C TRP A 126 -4.10 -8.86 8.62
N TYR A 127 -4.01 -7.94 7.68
CA TYR A 127 -4.09 -6.50 7.95
C TYR A 127 -5.10 -5.84 7.02
N THR A 128 -5.65 -4.71 7.44
CA THR A 128 -6.29 -3.77 6.52
C THR A 128 -5.41 -2.54 6.37
N LEU A 129 -5.24 -2.09 5.12
CA LEU A 129 -4.55 -0.86 4.78
C LEU A 129 -5.56 0.12 4.21
N ALA A 130 -5.67 1.31 4.81
CA ALA A 130 -6.46 2.41 4.29
C ALA A 130 -5.52 3.55 3.89
N ALA A 131 -5.58 3.99 2.65
CA ALA A 131 -4.73 5.07 2.16
C ALA A 131 -5.56 6.14 1.43
N LYS A 132 -5.15 7.39 1.58
CA LYS A 132 -5.81 8.55 1.00
C LYS A 132 -4.78 9.55 0.48
N ASN A 133 -5.05 10.09 -0.70
CA ASN A 133 -4.31 11.21 -1.25
C ASN A 133 -5.07 12.50 -0.91
N HIS A 134 -4.42 13.41 -0.18
CA HIS A 134 -5.03 14.67 0.25
C HIS A 134 -5.23 15.68 -0.88
N LEU A 135 -4.49 15.55 -1.99
CA LEU A 135 -4.51 16.49 -3.10
C LEU A 135 -5.73 16.27 -4.00
N ASP A 136 -5.96 15.01 -4.41
CA ASP A 136 -7.04 14.66 -5.34
C ASP A 136 -8.22 13.94 -4.66
N GLY A 137 -8.08 13.59 -3.37
CA GLY A 137 -9.13 12.94 -2.60
C GLY A 137 -9.29 11.45 -2.89
N ARG A 138 -8.46 10.84 -3.76
CA ARG A 138 -8.48 9.40 -4.02
C ARG A 138 -8.26 8.64 -2.72
N ALA A 139 -8.97 7.53 -2.56
CA ALA A 139 -8.77 6.65 -1.42
C ALA A 139 -8.88 5.19 -1.82
N VAL A 140 -8.15 4.35 -1.10
CA VAL A 140 -8.14 2.90 -1.25
C VAL A 140 -8.22 2.25 0.11
N SER A 141 -8.93 1.14 0.19
CA SER A 141 -8.95 0.25 1.36
C SER A 141 -8.67 -1.16 0.86
N LEU A 142 -7.65 -1.79 1.44
CA LEU A 142 -7.15 -3.09 1.03
C LEU A 142 -7.14 -4.04 2.23
N VAL A 143 -7.44 -5.30 1.97
CA VAL A 143 -7.16 -6.42 2.87
C VAL A 143 -5.84 -7.05 2.41
N LEU A 144 -4.85 -7.01 3.29
CA LEU A 144 -3.53 -7.59 3.09
C LEU A 144 -3.51 -8.99 3.69
N GLY A 145 -3.35 -9.99 2.83
CA GLY A 145 -3.17 -11.39 3.20
C GLY A 145 -1.70 -11.79 3.20
N PRO A 146 -1.33 -12.85 3.91
CA PRO A 146 0.05 -13.34 3.96
C PRO A 146 0.53 -13.82 2.58
N LEU A 147 1.75 -13.48 2.20
CA LEU A 147 2.38 -13.93 0.95
C LEU A 147 3.65 -14.75 1.24
N GLY A 148 3.63 -16.03 0.88
CA GLY A 148 4.73 -16.96 1.18
C GLY A 148 4.93 -17.16 2.69
N ASP A 149 6.10 -17.62 3.11
CA ASP A 149 6.35 -18.01 4.52
C ASP A 149 6.89 -16.87 5.39
N LYS A 150 7.27 -15.74 4.78
CA LYS A 150 7.81 -14.58 5.50
C LYS A 150 6.67 -13.80 6.17
N LYS A 151 6.94 -13.29 7.39
CA LYS A 151 5.92 -12.62 8.23
C LYS A 151 5.62 -11.18 7.81
N ASP A 152 6.53 -10.58 7.05
CA ASP A 152 6.51 -9.20 6.57
C ASP A 152 6.09 -9.08 5.10
N HIS A 153 5.79 -10.20 4.44
CA HIS A 153 5.36 -10.24 3.04
C HIS A 153 3.85 -10.46 2.95
N PHE A 154 3.19 -9.58 2.20
CA PHE A 154 1.75 -9.54 2.05
C PHE A 154 1.34 -9.37 0.60
N ALA A 155 0.14 -9.81 0.27
CA ALA A 155 -0.52 -9.56 -0.99
C ALA A 155 -1.85 -8.83 -0.77
N ALA A 156 -2.14 -7.84 -1.61
CA ALA A 156 -3.46 -7.25 -1.70
C ALA A 156 -4.46 -8.33 -2.14
N SER A 157 -5.29 -8.82 -1.22
CA SER A 157 -6.22 -9.93 -1.46
C SER A 157 -7.61 -9.46 -1.89
N LEU A 158 -8.00 -8.28 -1.41
CA LEU A 158 -9.21 -7.57 -1.82
C LEU A 158 -8.97 -6.10 -1.63
N ALA A 159 -9.42 -5.29 -2.57
CA ALA A 159 -9.31 -3.86 -2.47
C ALA A 159 -10.55 -3.16 -3.02
N VAL A 160 -10.85 -2.01 -2.43
CA VAL A 160 -11.89 -1.09 -2.84
C VAL A 160 -11.28 0.28 -2.99
N SER A 161 -11.62 0.99 -4.06
CA SER A 161 -11.16 2.36 -4.31
C SER A 161 -12.30 3.32 -4.57
N SER A 162 -12.02 4.59 -4.29
CA SER A 162 -12.82 5.72 -4.73
C SER A 162 -11.92 6.75 -5.40
N ALA A 163 -12.39 7.35 -6.49
CA ALA A 163 -11.68 8.43 -7.17
C ALA A 163 -11.70 9.72 -6.34
N SER A 164 -12.70 9.92 -5.47
CA SER A 164 -12.71 11.01 -4.51
C SER A 164 -13.59 10.72 -3.30
N MET A 165 -13.05 10.96 -2.11
CA MET A 165 -13.76 10.94 -0.82
C MET A 165 -14.55 12.22 -0.54
N VAL A 166 -14.42 13.26 -1.37
CA VAL A 166 -15.16 14.51 -1.26
C VAL A 166 -15.97 14.72 -2.53
N GLN A 167 -17.28 14.74 -2.38
CA GLN A 167 -18.21 14.85 -3.50
C GLN A 167 -19.13 16.05 -3.29
N HIS A 168 -19.33 16.82 -4.35
CA HIS A 168 -20.25 17.94 -4.35
C HIS A 168 -21.40 17.61 -5.30
N ALA A 169 -22.62 17.70 -4.80
CA ALA A 169 -23.82 17.42 -5.57
C ALA A 169 -24.75 18.63 -5.55
N GLN A 170 -25.39 18.90 -6.69
CA GLN A 170 -26.48 19.86 -6.74
C GLN A 170 -27.76 19.23 -6.19
N LEU A 171 -28.51 20.01 -5.42
CA LEU A 171 -29.79 19.57 -4.87
C LEU A 171 -30.73 19.13 -6.00
N GLY A 172 -31.34 17.95 -5.86
CA GLY A 172 -32.29 17.40 -6.83
C GLY A 172 -31.64 16.78 -8.08
N LYS A 173 -30.30 16.72 -8.18
CA LYS A 173 -29.59 15.99 -9.24
C LYS A 173 -29.06 14.65 -8.74
N PRO A 174 -29.04 13.61 -9.59
CA PRO A 174 -28.43 12.34 -9.22
C PRO A 174 -26.92 12.52 -8.98
N LEU A 175 -26.41 11.93 -7.91
CA LEU A 175 -24.99 11.88 -7.58
C LEU A 175 -24.44 10.51 -7.95
N SER A 176 -23.37 10.47 -8.74
CA SER A 176 -22.63 9.24 -9.03
C SER A 176 -21.41 9.15 -8.12
N LEU A 177 -21.27 8.05 -7.39
CA LEU A 177 -20.12 7.77 -6.56
C LEU A 177 -19.22 6.77 -7.29
N SER A 178 -17.99 7.18 -7.59
CA SER A 178 -16.98 6.28 -8.15
C SER A 178 -16.58 5.22 -7.13
N CYS A 179 -16.79 3.95 -7.45
CA CYS A 179 -16.32 2.83 -6.65
C CYS A 179 -15.66 1.80 -7.57
N GLY A 180 -14.41 1.45 -7.29
CA GLY A 180 -13.67 0.38 -7.97
C GLY A 180 -13.37 -0.75 -7.00
N MET A 181 -13.17 -1.96 -7.52
CA MET A 181 -12.68 -3.08 -6.72
C MET A 181 -11.72 -3.96 -7.53
N TRP A 182 -10.74 -4.56 -6.85
CA TRP A 182 -9.86 -5.58 -7.42
C TRP A 182 -9.49 -6.62 -6.37
N ARG A 183 -8.94 -7.74 -6.86
CA ARG A 183 -8.45 -8.88 -6.09
C ARG A 183 -7.17 -9.37 -6.72
#